data_AF-L8JQJ7-F1
#
_entry.id   AF-L8JQJ7-F1
#
_cell.length_a   1.000
_cell.length_b   1.000
_cell.length_c   1.000
_cell.angle_alpha   90.00
_cell.angle_beta   90.00
_cell.angle_gamma   90.00
#
_symmetry.space_group_name_H-M   'P 1'
#
loop_
_entity.id
_entity.type
_entity.pdbx_description
1 polymer ?
#
loop_
_entity_poly.entity_id
_entity_poly.type
_entity_poly.pdbx_seq_one_letter_code
_entity_poly.pdbx_strand_id
1 'polypeptide(L)'
;MVISVSVSFAQKSKAQLQQEKQENLRKIKEAEKILAETAGKKQNTLGQLNALNQRIKTQEDLIGSIRKEINLLNEEIEENNQIIASLEEDLQKLKKEYAAMVYAAHKANQGFNKLTFIFSAGSFNQFLMRLKYMEQYSDARKTQAEQIVKVQETLVTQITLIESKMSEKNILLAEQLQESKSLTQLKANQNQLVKNLQQQENKLKKDLEERREAVAKLDKVINDLIKEEMERARLAEKKDSEASVKLSNEFADNKSRLPWPVSGFISQKFGMQNHPVLKGIVINSTGVNIQTKENEKVKSIFAGEVRIVAFIPTVGNTVVINHGDYFTVYSGMKDVFVKTGQKVTTGQELGQIMTNKDGVSELKFEVRKNVTALDPQQWLNRN
;
A
#
# COMPACT_ATOMS: atom_id res chain seq x y z
N MET A 1 41.03 -3.27 2.92
CA MET A 1 40.01 -2.52 2.15
C MET A 1 38.67 -3.17 2.43
N VAL A 2 37.91 -2.62 3.38
CA VAL A 2 36.63 -3.21 3.82
C VAL A 2 35.55 -2.67 2.90
N ILE A 3 34.97 -3.53 2.07
CA ILE A 3 33.85 -3.19 1.19
C ILE A 3 32.59 -3.20 2.06
N SER A 4 32.14 -2.00 2.45
CA SER A 4 30.84 -1.80 3.07
C SER A 4 29.76 -1.89 2.01
N VAL A 5 28.99 -2.98 2.03
CA VAL A 5 27.76 -3.11 1.25
C VAL A 5 26.68 -2.27 1.91
N SER A 6 26.46 -1.07 1.39
CA SER A 6 25.30 -0.25 1.74
C SER A 6 24.05 -0.94 1.18
N VAL A 7 23.20 -1.47 2.07
CA VAL A 7 21.88 -1.97 1.71
C VAL A 7 21.03 -0.77 1.29
N SER A 8 21.00 -0.50 -0.01
CA SER A 8 20.15 0.55 -0.58
C SER A 8 18.69 0.09 -0.49
N PHE A 9 17.91 0.70 0.41
CA PHE A 9 16.46 0.52 0.42
C PHE A 9 15.92 1.02 -0.93
N ALA A 10 15.41 0.11 -1.77
CA ALA A 10 14.82 0.49 -3.05
C ALA A 10 13.68 1.50 -2.83
N GLN A 11 13.87 2.72 -3.32
CA GLN A 11 12.88 3.79 -3.29
C GLN A 11 11.67 3.39 -4.13
N LYS A 12 10.46 3.51 -3.57
CA LYS A 12 9.23 3.13 -4.28
C LYS A 12 9.05 4.03 -5.51
N SER A 13 8.56 3.46 -6.61
CA SER A 13 8.26 4.22 -7.81
C SER A 13 6.99 5.07 -7.65
N LYS A 14 6.86 6.12 -8.45
CA LYS A 14 5.66 6.96 -8.51
C LYS A 14 4.38 6.13 -8.74
N ALA A 15 4.42 5.16 -9.66
CA ALA A 15 3.30 4.28 -9.93
C ALA A 15 2.87 3.44 -8.69
N GLN A 16 3.84 2.95 -7.91
CA GLN A 16 3.56 2.22 -6.67
C GLN A 16 2.90 3.13 -5.62
N LEU A 17 3.35 4.38 -5.50
CA LEU A 17 2.75 5.36 -4.57
C LEU A 17 1.31 5.73 -4.97
N GLN A 18 1.04 5.85 -6.27
CA GLN A 18 -0.31 6.11 -6.78
C GLN A 18 -1.27 4.93 -6.54
N GLN A 19 -0.77 3.70 -6.67
CA GLN A 19 -1.54 2.51 -6.32
C GLN A 19 -1.85 2.48 -4.81
N GLU A 20 -0.85 2.75 -3.96
CA GLU A 20 -1.03 2.84 -2.50
C GLU A 20 -2.04 3.93 -2.12
N LYS A 21 -2.00 5.07 -2.80
CA LYS A 21 -2.98 6.15 -2.63
C LYS A 21 -4.40 5.69 -2.92
N GLN A 22 -4.63 5.04 -4.06
CA GLN A 22 -5.96 4.51 -4.42
C GLN A 22 -6.47 3.46 -3.44
N GLU A 23 -5.57 2.58 -2.98
CA GLU A 23 -5.87 1.56 -1.98
C GLU A 23 -6.24 2.18 -0.63
N ASN A 24 -5.48 3.18 -0.17
CA ASN A 24 -5.77 3.92 1.06
C ASN A 24 -7.11 4.64 0.97
N LEU A 25 -7.45 5.25 -0.18
CA LEU A 25 -8.76 5.86 -0.39
C LEU A 25 -9.90 4.83 -0.34
N ARG A 26 -9.70 3.63 -0.89
CA ARG A 26 -10.68 2.53 -0.78
C ARG A 26 -10.88 2.12 0.69
N LYS A 27 -9.79 1.98 1.44
CA LYS A 27 -9.80 1.64 2.87
C LYS A 27 -10.46 2.74 3.72
N ILE A 28 -10.25 4.01 3.39
CA ILE A 28 -10.93 5.14 4.05
C ILE A 28 -12.43 5.03 3.84
N LYS A 29 -12.90 4.83 2.59
CA LYS A 29 -14.33 4.67 2.30
C LYS A 29 -14.97 3.50 3.06
N GLU A 30 -14.25 2.38 3.14
CA GLU A 30 -14.71 1.22 3.91
C GLU A 30 -14.78 1.51 5.42
N ALA A 31 -13.74 2.13 5.98
CA ALA A 31 -13.71 2.53 7.38
C ALA A 31 -14.80 3.56 7.71
N GLU A 32 -15.09 4.51 6.81
CA GLU A 32 -16.18 5.47 6.94
C GLU A 32 -17.55 4.80 6.96
N LYS A 33 -17.77 3.81 6.09
CA LYS A 33 -19.01 3.03 6.07
C LYS A 33 -19.19 2.28 7.39
N ILE A 34 -18.17 1.56 7.85
CA ILE A 34 -18.20 0.83 9.13
C ILE A 34 -18.42 1.79 10.31
N LEU A 35 -17.77 2.95 10.29
CA LEU A 35 -17.93 3.97 11.32
C LEU A 35 -19.36 4.53 11.36
N ALA A 36 -19.94 4.82 10.19
CA ALA A 36 -21.31 5.33 10.10
C ALA A 36 -22.34 4.31 10.60
N GLU A 37 -22.21 3.04 10.21
CA GLU A 37 -23.08 1.95 10.66
C GLU A 37 -22.99 1.76 12.19
N THR A 38 -21.76 1.79 12.74
CA THR A 38 -21.54 1.64 14.18
C THR A 38 -22.11 2.84 14.96
N ALA A 39 -21.85 4.06 14.49
CA ALA A 39 -22.30 5.29 15.14
C ALA A 39 -23.82 5.48 15.09
N GLY A 40 -24.50 5.02 14.03
CA GLY A 40 -25.95 5.13 13.87
C GLY A 40 -26.74 4.32 14.90
N LYS A 41 -26.19 3.21 15.41
CA LYS A 41 -26.87 2.33 16.38
C LYS A 41 -26.60 2.73 17.84
N LYS A 42 -25.36 3.11 18.17
CA LYS A 42 -25.00 3.52 19.54
C LYS A 42 -23.76 4.40 19.57
N GLN A 43 -23.84 5.50 20.30
CA GLN A 43 -22.73 6.44 20.48
C GLN A 43 -21.79 5.99 21.60
N ASN A 44 -20.51 6.31 21.45
CA ASN A 44 -19.44 6.03 22.42
C ASN A 44 -19.18 4.53 22.64
N THR A 45 -18.88 3.79 21.58
CA THR A 45 -18.57 2.36 21.66
C THR A 45 -17.09 2.08 21.33
N LEU A 46 -16.58 0.95 21.82
CA LEU A 46 -15.21 0.50 21.50
C LEU A 46 -15.04 0.24 20.00
N GLY A 47 -16.07 -0.29 19.33
CA GLY A 47 -16.06 -0.50 17.87
C GLY A 47 -16.02 0.81 17.08
N GLN A 48 -16.69 1.87 17.56
CA GLN A 48 -16.58 3.21 16.96
C GLN A 48 -15.15 3.74 17.08
N LEU A 49 -14.52 3.54 18.24
CA LEU A 49 -13.12 3.94 18.46
C LEU A 49 -12.17 3.17 17.55
N ASN A 50 -12.36 1.86 17.38
CA ASN A 50 -11.54 1.04 16.49
C ASN A 50 -11.68 1.47 15.02
N ALA A 51 -12.90 1.73 14.55
CA ALA A 51 -13.14 2.26 13.19
C ALA A 51 -12.50 3.64 12.98
N LEU A 52 -12.60 4.52 13.97
CA LEU A 52 -11.98 5.84 13.93
C LEU A 52 -10.44 5.74 13.93
N ASN A 53 -9.86 4.87 14.75
CA ASN A 53 -8.42 4.60 14.77
C ASN A 53 -7.92 4.07 13.42
N GLN A 54 -8.65 3.14 12.81
CA GLN A 54 -8.32 2.63 11.49
C GLN A 54 -8.38 3.74 10.43
N ARG A 55 -9.41 4.59 10.47
CA ARG A 55 -9.52 5.75 9.57
C ARG A 55 -8.34 6.70 9.73
N ILE A 56 -7.98 7.04 10.97
CA ILE A 56 -6.83 7.91 11.28
C ILE A 56 -5.54 7.30 10.73
N LYS A 57 -5.30 6.01 10.97
CA LYS A 57 -4.10 5.33 10.46
C LYS A 57 -4.04 5.38 8.93
N THR A 58 -5.14 5.05 8.26
CA THR A 58 -5.19 5.04 6.79
C THR A 58 -5.01 6.46 6.21
N GLN A 59 -5.52 7.47 6.92
CA GLN A 59 -5.32 8.88 6.59
C GLN A 59 -3.84 9.30 6.73
N GLU A 60 -3.16 8.85 7.78
CA GLU A 60 -1.72 9.06 7.97
C GLU A 60 -0.89 8.38 6.88
N ASP A 61 -1.26 7.14 6.52
CA ASP A 61 -0.63 6.37 5.43
C ASP A 61 -0.81 7.10 4.08
N LEU A 62 -2.00 7.64 3.79
CA LEU A 62 -2.29 8.44 2.60
C LEU A 62 -1.40 9.70 2.53
N ILE A 63 -1.36 10.48 3.62
CA ILE A 63 -0.50 11.68 3.71
C ILE A 63 0.97 11.31 3.54
N GLY A 64 1.39 10.16 4.08
CA GLY A 64 2.74 9.62 3.92
C GLY A 64 3.09 9.29 2.47
N SER A 65 2.17 8.68 1.71
CA SER A 65 2.36 8.40 0.29
C SER A 65 2.43 9.68 -0.55
N ILE A 66 1.54 10.65 -0.30
CA ILE A 66 1.57 11.96 -0.96
C ILE A 66 2.90 12.68 -0.70
N ARG A 67 3.41 12.63 0.54
CA ARG A 67 4.72 13.23 0.88
C ARG A 67 5.86 12.61 0.09
N LYS A 68 5.86 11.28 -0.07
CA LYS A 68 6.89 10.58 -0.86
C LYS A 68 6.82 10.96 -2.34
N GLU A 69 5.61 11.11 -2.89
CA GLU A 69 5.41 11.55 -4.28
C GLU A 69 5.91 12.98 -4.49
N ILE A 70 5.63 13.89 -3.55
CA ILE A 70 6.18 15.26 -3.57
C ILE A 70 7.71 15.25 -3.52
N ASN A 71 8.31 14.39 -2.71
CA ASN A 71 9.78 14.28 -2.63
C ASN A 71 10.39 13.78 -3.94
N LEU A 72 9.79 12.77 -4.58
CA LEU A 72 10.22 12.31 -5.91
C LEU A 72 10.12 13.43 -6.95
N LEU A 73 9.02 14.20 -6.95
CA LEU A 73 8.90 15.35 -7.85
C LEU A 73 9.97 16.42 -7.58
N ASN A 74 10.34 16.64 -6.32
CA ASN A 74 11.42 17.58 -5.99
C ASN A 74 12.77 17.11 -6.55
N GLU A 75 13.09 15.82 -6.40
CA GLU A 75 14.31 15.22 -6.96
C GLU A 75 14.33 15.38 -8.49
N GLU A 76 13.23 15.03 -9.15
CA GLU A 76 13.09 15.16 -10.60
C GLU A 76 13.16 16.61 -11.11
N ILE A 77 12.62 17.58 -10.36
CA ILE A 77 12.69 19.01 -10.70
C ILE A 77 14.13 19.51 -10.56
N GLU A 78 14.84 19.10 -9.50
CA GLU A 78 16.23 19.49 -9.27
C GLU A 78 17.16 18.94 -10.37
N GLU A 79 17.00 17.67 -10.74
CA GLU A 79 17.73 17.07 -11.86
C GLU A 79 17.48 17.81 -13.18
N ASN A 80 16.22 18.14 -13.48
CA ASN A 80 15.88 18.87 -14.70
C ASN A 80 16.42 20.31 -14.68
N ASN A 81 16.43 20.99 -13.53
CA ASN A 81 17.02 22.32 -13.40
C ASN A 81 18.53 22.30 -13.70
N GLN A 82 19.25 21.26 -13.24
CA GLN A 82 20.67 21.09 -13.56
C GLN A 82 20.89 20.86 -15.06
N ILE A 83 20.02 20.08 -15.71
CA ILE A 83 20.06 19.87 -17.16
C ILE A 83 19.82 21.18 -17.91
N ILE A 84 18.82 21.97 -17.50
CA ILE A 84 18.51 23.28 -18.08
C ILE A 84 19.73 24.21 -17.95
N ALA A 85 20.33 24.32 -16.78
CA ALA A 85 21.50 25.16 -16.56
C ALA A 85 22.66 24.77 -17.49
N SER A 86 22.93 23.47 -17.66
CA SER A 86 23.95 22.97 -18.59
C SER A 86 23.62 23.32 -20.05
N LEU A 87 22.36 23.16 -20.47
CA LEU A 87 21.92 23.49 -21.84
C LEU A 87 21.98 25.00 -22.11
N GLU A 88 21.70 25.84 -21.12
CA GLU A 88 21.83 27.30 -21.20
C GLU A 88 23.29 27.72 -21.38
N GLU A 89 24.21 27.11 -20.62
CA GLU A 89 25.65 27.35 -20.74
C GLU A 89 26.17 26.93 -22.13
N ASP A 90 25.80 25.72 -22.58
CA ASP A 90 26.16 25.21 -23.90
C ASP A 90 25.62 26.12 -25.01
N LEU A 91 24.36 26.54 -24.90
CA LEU A 91 23.74 27.45 -25.88
C LEU A 91 24.47 28.79 -25.95
N GLN A 92 24.86 29.35 -24.80
CA GLN A 92 25.61 30.58 -24.74
C GLN A 92 26.98 30.44 -25.42
N LYS A 93 27.69 29.34 -25.15
CA LYS A 93 28.99 29.04 -25.76
C LYS A 93 28.87 28.86 -27.27
N LEU A 94 27.91 28.04 -27.73
CA LEU A 94 27.68 27.80 -29.15
C LEU A 94 27.36 29.10 -29.90
N LYS A 95 26.50 29.97 -29.32
CA LYS A 95 26.16 31.28 -29.89
C LYS A 95 27.37 32.22 -29.94
N LYS A 96 28.21 32.24 -28.91
CA LYS A 96 29.43 33.06 -28.86
C LYS A 96 30.42 32.64 -29.95
N GLU A 97 30.67 31.34 -30.09
CA GLU A 97 31.54 30.77 -31.13
C GLU A 97 30.98 31.05 -32.53
N TYR A 98 29.67 30.86 -32.72
CA TYR A 98 29.00 31.17 -33.98
C TYR A 98 29.10 32.66 -34.35
N ALA A 99 28.85 33.55 -33.39
CA ALA A 99 28.97 34.99 -33.60
C ALA A 99 30.41 35.39 -33.98
N ALA A 100 31.43 34.81 -33.34
CA ALA A 100 32.83 35.02 -33.69
C ALA A 100 33.12 34.56 -35.14
N MET A 101 32.59 33.40 -35.55
CA MET A 101 32.74 32.89 -36.92
C MET A 101 32.06 33.81 -37.95
N VAL A 102 30.85 34.29 -37.66
CA VAL A 102 30.11 35.21 -38.54
C VAL A 102 30.84 36.55 -38.65
N TYR A 103 31.32 37.10 -37.53
CA TYR A 103 32.07 38.35 -37.50
C TYR A 103 33.40 38.25 -38.27
N ALA A 104 34.16 37.18 -38.07
CA ALA A 104 35.41 36.94 -38.80
C ALA A 104 35.16 36.83 -40.31
N ALA A 105 34.11 36.11 -40.72
CA ALA A 105 33.71 36.01 -42.11
C ALA A 105 33.29 37.37 -42.70
N HIS A 106 32.58 38.20 -41.94
CA HIS A 106 32.20 39.54 -42.37
C HIS A 106 33.43 40.43 -42.56
N LYS A 107 34.35 40.47 -41.58
CA LYS A 107 35.58 41.27 -41.65
C LYS A 107 36.46 40.86 -42.84
N ALA A 108 36.56 39.56 -43.12
CA ALA A 108 37.31 39.05 -44.27
C ALA A 108 36.71 39.49 -45.63
N ASN A 109 35.42 39.85 -45.66
CA ASN A 109 34.72 40.28 -46.87
C ASN A 109 34.69 41.81 -47.07
N GLN A 110 35.21 42.64 -46.15
CA GLN A 110 35.14 44.12 -46.22
C GLN A 110 36.09 44.77 -47.26
N GLY A 111 36.39 44.09 -48.38
CA GLY A 111 37.23 44.66 -49.44
C GLY A 111 37.48 43.76 -50.65
N PHE A 112 37.23 42.45 -50.53
CA PHE A 112 37.36 41.49 -51.63
C PHE A 112 36.20 40.49 -51.58
N ASN A 113 35.56 40.23 -52.73
CA ASN A 113 34.51 39.22 -52.83
C ASN A 113 35.10 37.82 -52.53
N LYS A 114 34.30 36.88 -51.99
CA LYS A 114 34.68 35.48 -51.74
C LYS A 114 35.40 34.86 -52.95
N LEU A 115 34.91 35.17 -54.15
CA LEU A 115 35.53 34.76 -55.40
C LEU A 115 36.91 35.39 -55.59
N THR A 116 37.06 36.69 -55.34
CA THR A 116 38.36 37.39 -55.42
C THR A 116 39.40 36.81 -54.46
N PHE A 117 39.01 36.37 -53.26
CA PHE A 117 39.92 35.68 -52.34
C PHE A 117 40.39 34.31 -52.89
N ILE A 118 39.49 33.53 -53.46
CA ILE A 118 39.84 32.22 -54.04
C ILE A 118 40.71 32.41 -55.30
N PHE A 119 40.34 33.33 -56.19
CA PHE A 119 41.01 33.58 -57.47
C PHE A 119 42.32 34.37 -57.36
N SER A 120 42.61 35.02 -56.23
CA SER A 120 43.90 35.70 -55.96
C SER A 120 45.01 34.76 -55.47
N ALA A 121 44.85 33.44 -55.64
CA ALA A 121 45.87 32.47 -55.27
C ALA A 121 47.07 32.52 -56.23
N GLY A 122 48.30 32.46 -55.71
CA GLY A 122 49.53 32.47 -56.51
C GLY A 122 49.89 31.11 -57.12
N SER A 123 49.15 30.05 -56.80
CA SER A 123 49.31 28.71 -57.38
C SER A 123 48.00 27.92 -57.33
N PHE A 124 47.88 26.91 -58.19
CA PHE A 124 46.73 26.00 -58.20
C PHE A 124 46.55 25.26 -56.87
N ASN A 125 47.65 24.84 -56.23
CA ASN A 125 47.58 24.21 -54.91
C ASN A 125 46.99 25.17 -53.86
N GLN A 126 47.42 26.44 -53.87
CA GLN A 126 46.88 27.45 -52.96
C GLN A 126 45.40 27.76 -53.24
N PHE A 127 44.99 27.76 -54.51
CA PHE A 127 43.58 27.88 -54.92
C PHE A 127 42.73 26.74 -54.33
N LEU A 128 43.17 25.49 -54.51
CA LEU A 128 42.43 24.30 -54.03
C LEU A 128 42.35 24.27 -52.50
N MET A 129 43.43 24.62 -51.80
CA MET A 129 43.44 24.72 -50.35
C MET A 129 42.49 25.81 -49.84
N ARG A 130 42.49 27.00 -50.44
CA ARG A 130 41.54 28.08 -50.08
C ARG A 130 40.09 27.66 -50.31
N LEU A 131 39.80 26.97 -51.41
CA LEU A 131 38.47 26.45 -51.72
C LEU A 131 38.01 25.43 -50.66
N LYS A 132 38.85 24.44 -50.35
CA LYS A 132 38.56 23.41 -49.35
C LYS A 132 38.35 23.98 -47.94
N TYR A 133 39.16 24.94 -47.52
CA TYR A 133 38.95 25.60 -46.22
C TYR A 133 37.66 26.40 -46.16
N MET A 134 37.27 27.05 -47.26
CA MET A 134 36.01 27.79 -47.31
C MET A 134 34.79 26.88 -47.26
N GLU A 135 34.85 25.70 -47.89
CA GLU A 135 33.84 24.66 -47.77
C GLU A 135 33.72 24.18 -46.32
N GLN A 136 34.83 23.72 -45.73
CA GLN A 136 34.88 23.28 -44.33
C GLN A 136 34.35 24.33 -43.35
N TYR A 137 34.67 25.61 -43.56
CA TYR A 137 34.18 26.71 -42.73
C TYR A 137 32.68 26.97 -42.91
N SER A 138 32.16 26.78 -44.12
CA SER A 138 30.73 26.89 -44.39
C SER A 138 29.97 25.76 -43.72
N ASP A 139 30.48 24.54 -43.81
CA ASP A 139 29.90 23.36 -43.17
C ASP A 139 29.94 23.46 -41.65
N ALA A 140 31.07 23.86 -41.07
CA ALA A 140 31.19 24.07 -39.63
C ALA A 140 30.17 25.10 -39.11
N ARG A 141 29.97 26.22 -39.82
CA ARG A 141 28.93 27.21 -39.47
C ARG A 141 27.53 26.63 -39.58
N LYS A 142 27.24 25.87 -40.65
CA LYS A 142 25.93 25.23 -40.84
C LYS A 142 25.65 24.25 -39.70
N THR A 143 26.59 23.36 -39.38
CA THR A 143 26.48 22.41 -38.27
C THR A 143 26.33 23.11 -36.93
N GLN A 144 27.09 24.17 -36.66
CA GLN A 144 26.94 24.94 -35.41
C GLN A 144 25.55 25.58 -35.30
N ALA A 145 25.00 26.12 -36.41
CA ALA A 145 23.65 26.69 -36.42
C ALA A 145 22.59 25.61 -36.15
N GLU A 146 22.72 24.42 -36.77
CA GLU A 146 21.85 23.27 -36.50
C GLU A 146 21.93 22.81 -35.04
N GLN A 147 23.13 22.78 -34.45
CA GLN A 147 23.33 22.46 -33.03
C GLN A 147 22.66 23.50 -32.11
N ILE A 148 22.80 24.80 -32.41
CA ILE A 148 22.13 25.87 -31.65
C ILE A 148 20.61 25.65 -31.64
N VAL A 149 20.01 25.39 -32.80
CA VAL A 149 18.56 25.15 -32.91
C VAL A 149 18.16 23.92 -32.09
N LYS A 150 18.90 22.81 -32.21
CA LYS A 150 18.61 21.57 -31.47
C LYS A 150 18.70 21.76 -29.95
N VAL A 151 19.70 22.49 -29.47
CA VAL A 151 19.84 22.82 -28.04
C VAL A 151 18.69 23.72 -27.58
N GLN A 152 18.28 24.70 -28.38
CA GLN A 152 17.12 25.54 -28.06
C GLN A 152 15.81 24.75 -27.97
N GLU A 153 15.55 23.84 -28.92
CA GLU A 153 14.37 22.96 -28.89
C GLU A 153 14.37 22.05 -27.65
N THR A 154 15.53 21.49 -27.32
CA THR A 154 15.69 20.65 -26.12
C THR A 154 15.45 21.46 -24.84
N LEU A 155 16.00 22.67 -24.76
CA LEU A 155 15.83 23.58 -23.63
C LEU A 155 14.35 23.93 -23.41
N VAL A 156 13.62 24.29 -24.47
CA VAL A 156 12.16 24.56 -24.39
C VAL A 156 11.40 23.33 -23.91
N THR A 157 11.76 22.15 -24.40
CA THR A 157 11.15 20.88 -23.96
C THR A 157 11.39 20.62 -22.47
N GLN A 158 12.59 20.91 -21.95
CA GLN A 158 12.88 20.74 -20.53
C GLN A 158 12.15 21.77 -19.65
N ILE A 159 12.07 23.03 -20.08
CA ILE A 159 11.33 24.08 -19.36
C ILE A 159 9.85 23.69 -19.22
N THR A 160 9.21 23.30 -20.32
CA THR A 160 7.79 22.89 -20.31
C THR A 160 7.55 21.63 -19.45
N LEU A 161 8.52 20.70 -19.41
CA LEU A 161 8.46 19.54 -18.52
C LEU A 161 8.52 19.96 -17.04
N ILE A 162 9.41 20.88 -16.66
CA ILE A 162 9.50 21.37 -15.28
C ILE A 162 8.22 22.12 -14.88
N GLU A 163 7.68 22.97 -15.73
CA GLU A 163 6.42 23.68 -15.48
C GLU A 163 5.28 22.71 -15.18
N SER A 164 5.18 21.62 -15.96
CA SER A 164 4.21 20.55 -15.73
C SER A 164 4.41 19.87 -14.36
N LYS A 165 5.65 19.51 -14.00
CA LYS A 165 5.97 18.88 -12.70
C LYS A 165 5.71 19.81 -11.52
N MET A 166 6.00 21.10 -11.66
CA MET A 166 5.69 22.12 -10.65
C MET A 166 4.19 22.26 -10.43
N SER A 167 3.40 22.23 -11.50
CA SER A 167 1.93 22.23 -11.41
C SER A 167 1.43 20.97 -10.68
N GLU A 168 1.94 19.78 -11.02
CA GLU A 168 1.59 18.53 -10.34
C GLU A 168 1.92 18.58 -8.85
N LYS A 169 3.12 19.04 -8.49
CA LYS A 169 3.55 19.21 -7.09
C LYS A 169 2.62 20.14 -6.31
N ASN A 170 2.19 21.26 -6.90
CA ASN A 170 1.28 22.20 -6.25
C ASN A 170 -0.10 21.58 -5.96
N ILE A 171 -0.60 20.73 -6.86
CA ILE A 171 -1.84 19.97 -6.65
C ILE A 171 -1.68 19.02 -5.45
N LEU A 172 -0.57 18.26 -5.40
CA LEU A 172 -0.30 17.34 -4.29
C LEU A 172 -0.11 18.04 -2.95
N LEU A 173 0.49 19.24 -2.94
CA LEU A 173 0.61 20.07 -1.73
C LEU A 173 -0.76 20.53 -1.21
N ALA A 174 -1.65 20.96 -2.12
CA ALA A 174 -3.01 21.34 -1.76
C ALA A 174 -3.80 20.16 -1.18
N GLU A 175 -3.68 18.97 -1.80
CA GLU A 175 -4.29 17.74 -1.32
C GLU A 175 -3.73 17.33 0.06
N GLN A 176 -2.41 17.36 0.24
CA GLN A 176 -1.78 17.07 1.53
C GLN A 176 -2.30 18.00 2.64
N LEU A 177 -2.47 19.29 2.36
CA LEU A 177 -3.01 20.25 3.30
C LEU A 177 -4.46 19.92 3.69
N GLN A 178 -5.30 19.57 2.71
CA GLN A 178 -6.68 19.16 2.94
C GLN A 178 -6.75 17.89 3.80
N GLU A 179 -5.96 16.87 3.47
CA GLU A 179 -5.94 15.62 4.23
C GLU A 179 -5.41 15.82 5.66
N SER A 180 -4.45 16.74 5.86
CA SER A 180 -3.94 17.09 7.19
C SER A 180 -4.99 17.81 8.05
N LYS A 181 -5.83 18.66 7.45
CA LYS A 181 -6.97 19.29 8.15
C LYS A 181 -7.99 18.23 8.59
N SER A 182 -8.34 17.32 7.69
CA SER A 182 -9.23 16.17 7.99
C SER A 182 -8.67 15.32 9.14
N LEU A 183 -7.38 14.97 9.08
CA LEU A 183 -6.71 14.21 10.13
C LEU A 183 -6.78 14.90 11.50
N THR A 184 -6.62 16.22 11.54
CA THR A 184 -6.72 17.00 12.78
C THR A 184 -8.11 16.90 13.39
N GLN A 185 -9.16 17.02 12.58
CA GLN A 185 -10.55 16.84 13.03
C GLN A 185 -10.81 15.41 13.54
N LEU A 186 -10.29 14.40 12.86
CA LEU A 186 -10.43 13.00 13.28
C LEU A 186 -9.75 12.74 14.63
N LYS A 187 -8.55 13.28 14.84
CA LYS A 187 -7.85 13.18 16.14
C LYS A 187 -8.58 13.91 17.26
N ALA A 188 -9.19 15.07 16.97
CA ALA A 188 -10.03 15.76 17.94
C ALA A 188 -11.26 14.91 18.34
N ASN A 189 -11.94 14.31 17.37
CA ASN A 189 -13.07 13.41 17.61
C ASN A 189 -12.64 12.16 18.40
N GLN A 190 -11.47 11.61 18.10
CA GLN A 190 -10.89 10.46 18.79
C GLN A 190 -10.65 10.78 20.27
N ASN A 191 -10.03 11.92 20.56
CA ASN A 191 -9.76 12.35 21.93
C ASN A 191 -11.06 12.51 22.74
N GLN A 192 -12.09 13.11 22.13
CA GLN A 192 -13.39 13.26 22.77
C GLN A 192 -14.06 11.91 23.05
N LEU A 193 -14.02 10.99 22.08
CA LEU A 193 -14.56 9.64 22.22
C LEU A 193 -13.84 8.84 23.32
N VAL A 194 -12.51 8.90 23.37
CA VAL A 194 -11.72 8.25 24.43
C VAL A 194 -12.10 8.82 25.80
N LYS A 195 -12.27 10.13 25.93
CA LYS A 195 -12.71 10.76 27.18
C LYS A 195 -14.09 10.27 27.63
N ASN A 196 -15.05 10.17 26.70
CA ASN A 196 -16.38 9.64 26.99
C ASN A 196 -16.33 8.16 27.40
N LEU A 197 -15.51 7.35 26.73
CA LEU A 197 -15.32 5.93 27.06
C LEU A 197 -14.65 5.74 28.43
N GLN A 198 -13.69 6.60 28.79
CA GLN A 198 -13.08 6.60 30.12
C GLN A 198 -14.09 6.88 31.23
N GLN A 199 -15.09 7.74 30.99
CA GLN A 199 -16.17 7.95 31.97
C GLN A 199 -17.05 6.71 32.17
N GLN A 200 -17.02 5.75 31.23
CA GLN A 200 -17.75 4.49 31.29
C GLN A 200 -16.86 3.30 31.69
N GLU A 201 -15.74 3.56 32.38
CA GLU A 201 -14.72 2.56 32.72
C GLU A 201 -15.29 1.29 33.37
N ASN A 202 -16.16 1.44 34.37
CA ASN A 202 -16.73 0.31 35.11
C ASN A 202 -17.58 -0.59 34.22
N LYS A 203 -18.33 0.00 33.29
CA LYS A 203 -19.12 -0.77 32.32
C LYS A 203 -18.21 -1.50 31.34
N LEU A 204 -17.17 -0.84 30.83
CA LEU A 204 -16.19 -1.46 29.93
C LEU A 204 -15.46 -2.64 30.61
N LYS A 205 -15.10 -2.52 31.89
CA LYS A 205 -14.49 -3.62 32.66
C LYS A 205 -15.44 -4.83 32.77
N LYS A 206 -16.72 -4.58 33.04
CA LYS A 206 -17.73 -5.65 33.11
C LYS A 206 -17.94 -6.33 31.75
N ASP A 207 -18.12 -5.55 30.70
CA ASP A 207 -18.30 -6.06 29.33
C ASP A 207 -17.06 -6.86 28.87
N LEU A 208 -15.86 -6.42 29.28
CA LEU A 208 -14.61 -7.12 29.00
C LEU A 208 -14.53 -8.48 29.70
N GLU A 209 -14.90 -8.56 30.97
CA GLU A 209 -14.85 -9.81 31.72
C GLU A 209 -15.86 -10.83 31.18
N GLU A 210 -17.10 -10.40 30.89
CA GLU A 210 -18.12 -11.25 30.25
C GLU A 210 -17.65 -11.80 28.90
N ARG A 211 -16.99 -10.96 28.09
CA ARG A 211 -16.38 -11.40 26.81
C ARG A 211 -15.22 -12.35 27.02
N ARG A 212 -14.38 -12.11 28.02
CA ARG A 212 -13.21 -12.94 28.33
C ARG A 212 -13.64 -14.35 28.73
N GLU A 213 -14.66 -14.48 29.58
CA GLU A 213 -15.24 -15.77 29.96
C GLU A 213 -15.84 -16.51 28.76
N ALA A 214 -16.62 -15.81 27.93
CA ALA A 214 -17.21 -16.39 26.73
C ALA A 214 -16.15 -16.90 25.74
N VAL A 215 -15.07 -16.13 25.55
CA VAL A 215 -13.94 -16.51 24.69
C VAL A 215 -13.16 -17.68 25.29
N ALA A 216 -12.91 -17.71 26.60
CA ALA A 216 -12.24 -18.84 27.25
C ALA A 216 -13.03 -20.14 27.10
N LYS A 217 -14.37 -20.06 27.20
CA LYS A 217 -15.25 -21.20 26.95
C LYS A 217 -15.19 -21.67 25.49
N LEU A 218 -15.21 -20.73 24.55
CA LEU A 218 -15.01 -21.01 23.12
C LEU A 218 -13.68 -21.73 22.86
N ASP A 219 -12.58 -21.19 23.38
CA ASP A 219 -11.25 -21.75 23.17
C ASP A 219 -11.14 -23.18 23.72
N LYS A 220 -11.74 -23.45 24.89
CA LYS A 220 -11.82 -24.79 25.46
C LYS A 220 -12.59 -25.74 24.55
N VAL A 221 -13.79 -25.35 24.12
CA VAL A 221 -14.63 -26.17 23.22
C VAL A 221 -13.92 -26.48 21.90
N ILE A 222 -13.27 -25.49 21.29
CA ILE A 222 -12.51 -25.71 20.05
C ILE A 222 -11.35 -26.67 20.29
N ASN A 223 -10.58 -26.48 21.38
CA ASN A 223 -9.44 -27.34 21.69
C ASN A 223 -9.85 -28.79 21.93
N ASP A 224 -10.94 -29.01 22.66
CA ASP A 224 -11.43 -30.36 22.96
C ASP A 224 -11.91 -31.04 21.66
N LEU A 225 -12.66 -30.32 20.82
CA LEU A 225 -13.14 -30.86 19.54
C LEU A 225 -12.01 -31.10 18.52
N ILE A 226 -10.98 -30.24 18.47
CA ILE A 226 -9.81 -30.46 17.60
C ILE A 226 -9.04 -31.69 18.07
N LYS A 227 -8.87 -31.91 19.37
CA LYS A 227 -8.19 -33.10 19.90
C LYS A 227 -8.96 -34.38 19.56
N GLU A 228 -10.27 -34.40 19.80
CA GLU A 228 -11.13 -35.52 19.41
C GLU A 228 -11.00 -35.80 17.91
N GLU A 229 -10.92 -34.74 17.11
CA GLU A 229 -10.76 -34.87 15.68
C GLU A 229 -9.41 -35.46 15.26
N MET A 230 -8.32 -34.98 15.84
CA MET A 230 -6.98 -35.53 15.61
C MET A 230 -6.90 -37.01 15.98
N GLU A 231 -7.51 -37.41 17.11
CA GLU A 231 -7.56 -38.83 17.51
C GLU A 231 -8.39 -39.67 16.54
N ARG A 232 -9.54 -39.16 16.06
CA ARG A 232 -10.33 -39.85 15.03
C ARG A 232 -9.54 -40.02 13.73
N ALA A 233 -8.84 -38.98 13.29
CA ALA A 233 -8.00 -39.04 12.10
C ALA A 233 -6.85 -40.06 12.25
N ARG A 234 -6.20 -40.09 13.42
CA ARG A 234 -5.16 -41.07 13.76
C ARG A 234 -5.68 -42.50 13.76
N LEU A 235 -6.86 -42.75 14.33
CA LEU A 235 -7.49 -44.08 14.33
C LEU A 235 -7.93 -44.53 12.92
N ALA A 236 -8.21 -43.57 12.02
CA ALA A 236 -8.60 -43.81 10.64
C ALA A 236 -7.43 -43.97 9.65
N GLU A 237 -6.17 -43.93 10.12
CA GLU A 237 -4.89 -43.92 9.33
C GLU A 237 -4.66 -45.07 8.33
N LYS A 238 -5.64 -45.94 8.02
CA LYS A 238 -5.50 -46.95 6.96
C LYS A 238 -5.93 -46.52 5.56
N LYS A 239 -6.47 -45.30 5.32
CA LYS A 239 -6.99 -44.95 3.98
C LYS A 239 -6.74 -43.54 3.41
N ASP A 240 -6.20 -42.54 4.12
CA ASP A 240 -6.23 -41.13 3.62
C ASP A 240 -4.98 -40.27 3.89
N SER A 241 -3.79 -40.86 4.04
CA SER A 241 -2.57 -40.12 4.44
C SER A 241 -2.02 -39.16 3.37
N GLU A 242 -2.15 -39.48 2.09
CA GLU A 242 -1.51 -38.69 1.02
C GLU A 242 -2.28 -37.41 0.69
N ALA A 243 -3.62 -37.46 0.69
CA ALA A 243 -4.46 -36.29 0.42
C ALA A 243 -4.40 -35.25 1.54
N SER A 244 -4.37 -35.69 2.81
CA SER A 244 -4.25 -34.82 3.99
C SER A 244 -2.89 -34.10 4.02
N VAL A 245 -1.79 -34.83 3.77
CA VAL A 245 -0.44 -34.24 3.72
C VAL A 245 -0.32 -33.23 2.58
N LYS A 246 -0.87 -33.55 1.41
CA LYS A 246 -0.90 -32.62 0.27
C LYS A 246 -1.65 -31.33 0.61
N LEU A 247 -2.83 -31.43 1.23
CA LEU A 247 -3.63 -30.27 1.62
C LEU A 247 -2.93 -29.40 2.67
N SER A 248 -2.25 -30.02 3.63
CA SER A 248 -1.44 -29.33 4.65
C SER A 248 -0.30 -28.51 4.02
N ASN A 249 0.42 -29.12 3.08
CA ASN A 249 1.50 -28.45 2.35
C ASN A 249 0.96 -27.31 1.49
N GLU A 250 -0.13 -27.52 0.74
CA GLU A 250 -0.75 -26.46 -0.06
C GLU A 250 -1.24 -25.27 0.80
N PHE A 251 -1.78 -25.53 1.99
CA PHE A 251 -2.14 -24.47 2.92
C PHE A 251 -0.91 -23.69 3.39
N ALA A 252 0.16 -24.40 3.80
CA ALA A 252 1.41 -23.80 4.25
C ALA A 252 2.11 -22.97 3.15
N ASP A 253 2.10 -23.46 1.91
CA ASP A 253 2.71 -22.79 0.74
C ASP A 253 2.00 -21.48 0.38
N ASN A 254 0.72 -21.35 0.71
CA ASN A 254 -0.07 -20.15 0.50
C ASN A 254 0.06 -19.12 1.64
N LYS A 255 0.99 -19.30 2.58
CA LYS A 255 1.25 -18.32 3.64
C LYS A 255 1.49 -16.92 3.05
N SER A 256 0.86 -15.92 3.67
CA SER A 256 0.84 -14.52 3.24
C SER A 256 0.15 -14.23 1.91
N ARG A 257 -0.58 -15.20 1.33
CA ARG A 257 -1.33 -15.06 0.06
C ARG A 257 -2.81 -15.40 0.20
N LEU A 258 -3.24 -15.90 1.36
CA LEU A 258 -4.63 -16.33 1.57
C LEU A 258 -5.57 -15.11 1.58
N PRO A 259 -6.77 -15.22 0.98
CA PRO A 259 -7.75 -14.15 0.99
C PRO A 259 -8.28 -13.88 2.39
N TRP A 260 -8.79 -12.66 2.59
CA TRP A 260 -9.45 -12.30 3.84
C TRP A 260 -10.80 -13.00 3.97
N PRO A 261 -11.19 -13.43 5.18
CA PRO A 261 -12.46 -14.10 5.42
C PRO A 261 -13.67 -13.16 5.30
N VAL A 262 -13.46 -11.86 5.50
CA VAL A 262 -14.45 -10.77 5.36
C VAL A 262 -13.74 -9.50 4.90
N SER A 263 -14.46 -8.57 4.26
CA SER A 263 -13.92 -7.21 4.03
C SER A 263 -13.90 -6.43 5.35
N GLY A 264 -12.93 -5.53 5.55
CA GLY A 264 -12.85 -4.73 6.78
C GLY A 264 -11.43 -4.52 7.27
N PHE A 265 -11.28 -4.35 8.59
CA PHE A 265 -9.99 -4.09 9.23
C PHE A 265 -9.85 -4.83 10.56
N ILE A 266 -8.61 -5.05 10.99
CA ILE A 266 -8.32 -5.72 12.25
C ILE A 266 -8.56 -4.75 13.40
N SER A 267 -9.59 -5.01 14.19
CA SER A 267 -9.94 -4.26 15.40
C SER A 267 -9.18 -4.75 16.64
N GLN A 268 -8.79 -6.03 16.67
CA GLN A 268 -7.97 -6.63 17.73
C GLN A 268 -6.94 -7.59 17.12
N LYS A 269 -5.66 -7.43 17.46
CA LYS A 269 -4.57 -8.26 16.93
C LYS A 269 -4.41 -9.57 17.70
N PHE A 270 -3.66 -10.50 17.12
CA PHE A 270 -3.18 -11.70 17.82
C PHE A 270 -2.17 -11.34 18.92
N GLY A 271 -2.17 -12.12 20.01
CA GLY A 271 -1.23 -12.00 21.12
C GLY A 271 -1.60 -10.92 22.15
N MET A 272 -0.60 -10.50 22.92
CA MET A 272 -0.77 -9.53 24.01
C MET A 272 -0.80 -8.09 23.46
N GLN A 273 -1.83 -7.35 23.85
CA GLN A 273 -1.97 -5.92 23.53
C GLN A 273 -2.65 -5.15 24.66
N ASN A 274 -2.34 -3.87 24.79
CA ASN A 274 -3.02 -3.01 25.77
C ASN A 274 -4.44 -2.69 25.29
N HIS A 275 -5.39 -2.65 26.23
CA HIS A 275 -6.74 -2.17 25.95
C HIS A 275 -6.67 -0.66 25.58
N PRO A 276 -7.35 -0.20 24.50
CA PRO A 276 -7.18 1.16 23.97
C PRO A 276 -7.69 2.27 24.91
N VAL A 277 -8.66 1.94 25.80
CA VAL A 277 -9.22 2.87 26.80
C VAL A 277 -8.75 2.58 28.23
N LEU A 278 -8.89 1.33 28.68
CA LEU A 278 -8.59 0.89 30.05
C LEU A 278 -7.08 0.75 30.28
N LYS A 279 -6.49 1.70 31.01
CA LYS A 279 -5.05 1.68 31.34
C LYS A 279 -4.70 0.49 32.22
N GLY A 280 -3.56 -0.14 31.96
CA GLY A 280 -3.03 -1.27 32.73
C GLY A 280 -3.70 -2.62 32.44
N ILE A 281 -4.70 -2.67 31.56
CA ILE A 281 -5.34 -3.92 31.14
C ILE A 281 -4.69 -4.43 29.86
N VAL A 282 -4.21 -5.67 29.92
CA VAL A 282 -3.64 -6.39 28.79
C VAL A 282 -4.63 -7.46 28.32
N ILE A 283 -4.94 -7.45 27.03
CA ILE A 283 -5.76 -8.45 26.35
C ILE A 283 -4.82 -9.43 25.65
N ASN A 284 -5.00 -10.72 25.89
CA ASN A 284 -4.34 -11.77 25.13
C ASN A 284 -5.34 -12.43 24.18
N SER A 285 -5.09 -12.35 22.87
CA SER A 285 -5.99 -12.87 21.83
C SER A 285 -5.37 -14.08 21.13
N THR A 286 -6.14 -15.18 21.02
CA THR A 286 -5.78 -16.40 20.28
C THR A 286 -5.96 -16.27 18.76
N GLY A 287 -6.48 -15.13 18.28
CA GLY A 287 -6.63 -14.82 16.86
C GLY A 287 -6.74 -13.32 16.62
N VAL A 288 -7.30 -12.95 15.48
CA VAL A 288 -7.62 -11.55 15.16
C VAL A 288 -9.12 -11.33 15.16
N ASN A 289 -9.54 -10.15 15.61
CA ASN A 289 -10.90 -9.69 15.37
C ASN A 289 -10.88 -8.77 14.15
N ILE A 290 -11.77 -9.02 13.20
CA ILE A 290 -11.93 -8.24 11.98
C ILE A 290 -13.29 -7.56 12.05
N GLN A 291 -13.29 -6.25 12.24
CA GLN A 291 -14.50 -5.45 12.20
C GLN A 291 -14.87 -5.19 10.75
N THR A 292 -16.14 -5.43 10.43
CA THR A 292 -16.68 -5.41 9.08
C THR A 292 -18.03 -4.68 9.03
N LYS A 293 -18.60 -4.56 7.83
CA LYS A 293 -19.93 -4.02 7.59
C LYS A 293 -21.02 -4.97 8.05
N GLU A 294 -22.19 -4.44 8.37
CA GLU A 294 -23.36 -5.26 8.71
C GLU A 294 -23.72 -6.23 7.56
N ASN A 295 -24.15 -7.43 7.93
CA ASN A 295 -24.56 -8.50 7.02
C ASN A 295 -23.47 -9.00 6.05
N GLU A 296 -22.19 -8.70 6.32
CA GLU A 296 -21.10 -9.23 5.51
C GLU A 296 -21.07 -10.77 5.50
N LYS A 297 -20.79 -11.32 4.32
CA LYS A 297 -20.65 -12.77 4.13
C LYS A 297 -19.26 -13.22 4.56
N VAL A 298 -19.21 -14.20 5.46
CA VAL A 298 -17.97 -14.83 5.91
C VAL A 298 -17.59 -15.91 4.91
N LYS A 299 -16.33 -15.89 4.45
CA LYS A 299 -15.82 -16.80 3.42
C LYS A 299 -14.69 -17.67 3.94
N SER A 300 -14.58 -18.89 3.41
CA SER A 300 -13.43 -19.75 3.68
C SER A 300 -12.17 -19.14 3.08
N ILE A 301 -11.08 -19.15 3.84
CA ILE A 301 -9.80 -18.63 3.34
C ILE A 301 -9.05 -19.66 2.50
N PHE A 302 -9.42 -20.94 2.61
CA PHE A 302 -8.80 -22.03 1.86
C PHE A 302 -9.76 -23.22 1.67
N ALA A 303 -9.45 -24.14 0.76
CA ALA A 303 -10.21 -25.37 0.59
C ALA A 303 -10.00 -26.32 1.78
N GLY A 304 -11.05 -26.99 2.25
CA GLY A 304 -10.95 -27.88 3.41
C GLY A 304 -12.28 -28.57 3.74
N GLU A 305 -12.35 -29.21 4.90
CA GLU A 305 -13.56 -29.87 5.39
C GLU A 305 -14.06 -29.22 6.68
N VAL A 306 -15.36 -28.91 6.73
CA VAL A 306 -16.00 -28.37 7.93
C VAL A 306 -16.08 -29.47 8.97
N ARG A 307 -15.34 -29.33 10.08
CA ARG A 307 -15.34 -30.35 11.15
C ARG A 307 -16.29 -29.99 12.28
N ILE A 308 -16.51 -28.70 12.51
CA ILE A 308 -17.30 -28.23 13.66
C ILE A 308 -18.19 -27.07 13.20
N VAL A 309 -19.46 -27.16 13.55
CA VAL A 309 -20.40 -26.05 13.55
C VAL A 309 -21.02 -25.99 14.95
N ALA A 310 -20.76 -24.92 15.68
CA ALA A 310 -21.21 -24.76 17.06
C ALA A 310 -21.77 -23.37 17.30
N PHE A 311 -22.78 -23.26 18.15
CA PHE A 311 -23.29 -21.98 18.63
C PHE A 311 -22.80 -21.73 20.05
N ILE A 312 -22.14 -20.60 20.27
CA ILE A 312 -21.68 -20.19 21.60
C ILE A 312 -22.40 -18.91 21.99
N PRO A 313 -23.13 -18.88 23.13
CA PRO A 313 -23.74 -17.66 23.63
C PRO A 313 -22.73 -16.51 23.71
N THR A 314 -23.15 -15.30 23.34
CA THR A 314 -22.34 -14.07 23.29
C THR A 314 -21.29 -14.00 22.17
N VAL A 315 -20.79 -15.12 21.68
CA VAL A 315 -19.86 -15.19 20.52
C VAL A 315 -20.60 -15.36 19.20
N GLY A 316 -21.72 -16.10 19.20
CA GLY A 316 -22.46 -16.45 18.00
C GLY A 316 -22.05 -17.80 17.40
N ASN A 317 -22.43 -18.02 16.15
CA ASN A 317 -22.10 -19.24 15.43
C ASN A 317 -20.61 -19.27 15.06
N THR A 318 -20.04 -20.47 15.19
CA THR A 318 -18.64 -20.78 14.97
C THR A 318 -18.50 -21.95 14.00
N VAL A 319 -17.68 -21.77 12.97
CA VAL A 319 -17.31 -22.82 12.01
C VAL A 319 -15.82 -23.09 12.12
N VAL A 320 -15.44 -24.37 12.17
CA VAL A 320 -14.03 -24.79 12.11
C VAL A 320 -13.81 -25.64 10.88
N ILE A 321 -12.83 -25.27 10.07
CA ILE A 321 -12.44 -25.97 8.85
C ILE A 321 -11.06 -26.59 9.06
N ASN A 322 -10.92 -27.86 8.67
CA ASN A 322 -9.66 -28.58 8.65
C ASN A 322 -9.04 -28.52 7.24
N HIS A 323 -7.74 -28.23 7.19
CA HIS A 323 -6.89 -28.13 6.02
C HIS A 323 -5.66 -29.07 6.11
N GLY A 324 -5.81 -30.27 6.67
CA GLY A 324 -4.71 -31.18 7.04
C GLY A 324 -4.27 -30.96 8.48
N ASP A 325 -3.03 -30.48 8.69
CA ASP A 325 -2.50 -30.17 10.04
C ASP A 325 -2.96 -28.80 10.57
N TYR A 326 -3.65 -28.04 9.72
CA TYR A 326 -4.09 -26.67 10.00
C TYR A 326 -5.61 -26.61 10.17
N PHE A 327 -6.04 -25.79 11.13
CA PHE A 327 -7.44 -25.50 11.38
C PHE A 327 -7.67 -24.01 11.29
N THR A 328 -8.75 -23.61 10.63
CA THR A 328 -9.23 -22.22 10.62
C THR A 328 -10.54 -22.12 11.38
N VAL A 329 -10.66 -21.11 12.25
CA VAL A 329 -11.83 -20.89 13.09
C VAL A 329 -12.48 -19.56 12.72
N TYR A 330 -13.78 -19.60 12.46
CA TYR A 330 -14.60 -18.44 12.10
C TYR A 330 -15.69 -18.29 13.14
N SER A 331 -15.60 -17.29 14.02
CA SER A 331 -16.60 -17.07 15.10
C SER A 331 -17.18 -15.66 14.99
N GLY A 332 -18.46 -15.47 15.35
CA GLY A 332 -19.14 -14.17 15.22
C GLY A 332 -20.26 -14.15 14.18
N MET A 333 -20.68 -15.31 13.68
CA MET A 333 -21.73 -15.40 12.65
C MET A 333 -23.13 -15.41 13.26
N LYS A 334 -24.07 -14.75 12.58
CA LYS A 334 -25.52 -14.82 12.85
C LYS A 334 -26.08 -16.13 12.30
N ASP A 335 -25.79 -16.43 11.04
CA ASP A 335 -26.31 -17.58 10.31
C ASP A 335 -25.14 -18.36 9.68
N VAL A 336 -25.27 -19.68 9.58
CA VAL A 336 -24.27 -20.58 8.97
C VAL A 336 -24.90 -21.29 7.78
N PHE A 337 -24.19 -21.33 6.65
CA PHE A 337 -24.66 -21.91 5.39
C PHE A 337 -24.07 -23.30 5.12
N VAL A 338 -23.10 -23.73 5.93
CA VAL A 338 -22.40 -25.01 5.79
C VAL A 338 -22.70 -25.97 6.94
N LYS A 339 -22.48 -27.26 6.71
CA LYS A 339 -22.73 -28.32 7.70
C LYS A 339 -21.44 -29.09 7.99
N THR A 340 -21.37 -29.70 9.18
CA THR A 340 -20.29 -30.62 9.54
C THR A 340 -20.16 -31.75 8.50
N GLY A 341 -18.93 -32.06 8.09
CA GLY A 341 -18.57 -33.01 7.04
C GLY A 341 -18.58 -32.43 5.62
N GLN A 342 -19.01 -31.18 5.44
CA GLN A 342 -19.04 -30.55 4.12
C GLN A 342 -17.63 -30.13 3.67
N LYS A 343 -17.24 -30.52 2.46
CA LYS A 343 -16.05 -29.97 1.79
C LYS A 343 -16.38 -28.57 1.26
N VAL A 344 -15.47 -27.63 1.51
CA VAL A 344 -15.59 -26.24 1.09
C VAL A 344 -14.39 -25.81 0.27
N THR A 345 -14.60 -24.87 -0.66
CA THR A 345 -13.54 -24.30 -1.49
C THR A 345 -13.12 -22.91 -0.99
N THR A 346 -11.94 -22.46 -1.43
CA THR A 346 -11.46 -21.10 -1.15
C THR A 346 -12.48 -20.06 -1.64
N GLY A 347 -12.86 -19.13 -0.77
CA GLY A 347 -13.83 -18.08 -1.06
C GLY A 347 -15.30 -18.49 -0.93
N GLN A 348 -15.60 -19.77 -0.64
CA GLN A 348 -16.96 -20.22 -0.42
C GLN A 348 -17.58 -19.55 0.82
N GLU A 349 -18.83 -19.13 0.70
CA GLU A 349 -19.58 -18.52 1.80
C GLU A 349 -19.91 -19.55 2.89
N LEU A 350 -19.51 -19.24 4.12
CA LEU A 350 -19.71 -20.05 5.32
C LEU A 350 -20.93 -19.58 6.12
N GLY A 351 -21.26 -18.29 6.03
CA GLY A 351 -22.31 -17.69 6.83
C GLY A 351 -22.38 -16.18 6.69
N GLN A 352 -23.14 -15.56 7.58
CA GLN A 352 -23.35 -14.12 7.61
C GLN A 352 -22.98 -13.56 8.99
N ILE A 353 -22.31 -12.43 9.03
CA ILE A 353 -21.82 -11.82 10.27
C ILE A 353 -22.97 -11.37 11.19
N MET A 354 -22.77 -11.51 12.49
CA MET A 354 -23.65 -10.96 13.51
C MET A 354 -23.29 -9.51 13.82
N THR A 355 -24.30 -8.66 13.93
CA THR A 355 -24.15 -7.32 14.50
C THR A 355 -24.63 -7.34 15.95
N ASN A 356 -23.78 -6.92 16.87
CA ASN A 356 -24.13 -6.88 18.29
C ASN A 356 -25.02 -5.66 18.63
N LYS A 357 -25.45 -5.58 19.89
CA LYS A 357 -26.30 -4.49 20.41
C LYS A 357 -25.66 -3.10 20.32
N ASP A 358 -24.35 -3.02 20.15
CA ASP A 358 -23.59 -1.77 20.01
C ASP A 358 -23.39 -1.38 18.54
N GLY A 359 -24.00 -2.12 17.60
CA GLY A 359 -23.86 -1.88 16.16
C GLY A 359 -22.56 -2.37 15.55
N VAL A 360 -21.76 -3.13 16.30
CA VAL A 360 -20.47 -3.65 15.83
C VAL A 360 -20.68 -5.02 15.19
N SER A 361 -20.22 -5.17 13.95
CA SER A 361 -20.14 -6.45 13.24
C SER A 361 -18.67 -6.88 13.20
N GLU A 362 -18.35 -8.03 13.79
CA GLU A 362 -16.96 -8.42 14.02
C GLU A 362 -16.79 -9.94 13.92
N LEU A 363 -15.81 -10.38 13.13
CA LEU A 363 -15.43 -11.79 13.00
C LEU A 363 -14.18 -12.05 13.86
N LYS A 364 -14.25 -12.99 14.80
CA LYS A 364 -13.05 -13.58 15.41
C LYS A 364 -12.53 -14.67 14.48
N PHE A 365 -11.37 -14.44 13.90
CA PHE A 365 -10.70 -15.36 12.99
C PHE A 365 -9.41 -15.90 13.62
N GLU A 366 -9.24 -17.22 13.58
CA GLU A 366 -8.05 -17.88 14.10
C GLU A 366 -7.47 -18.86 13.08
N VAL A 367 -6.15 -18.97 13.09
CA VAL A 367 -5.41 -20.03 12.40
C VAL A 367 -4.71 -20.83 13.46
N ARG A 368 -4.89 -22.15 13.45
CA ARG A 368 -4.26 -23.07 14.39
C ARG A 368 -3.49 -24.13 13.62
N LYS A 369 -2.33 -24.52 14.13
CA LYS A 369 -1.64 -25.75 13.71
C LYS A 369 -1.83 -26.75 14.82
N ASN A 370 -2.59 -27.82 14.55
CA ASN A 370 -3.14 -28.68 15.59
C ASN A 370 -3.90 -27.84 16.63
N VAL A 371 -3.50 -27.91 17.90
CA VAL A 371 -4.10 -27.13 19.01
C VAL A 371 -3.43 -25.77 19.24
N THR A 372 -2.32 -25.46 18.56
CA THR A 372 -1.55 -24.23 18.79
C THR A 372 -2.05 -23.10 17.90
N ALA A 373 -2.48 -22.00 18.51
CA ALA A 373 -2.87 -20.80 17.78
C ALA A 373 -1.65 -20.09 17.16
N LEU A 374 -1.80 -19.68 15.90
CA LEU A 374 -0.82 -18.97 15.10
C LEU A 374 -1.37 -17.59 14.74
N ASP A 375 -0.50 -16.59 14.54
CA ASP A 375 -0.91 -15.25 14.14
C ASP A 375 -1.52 -15.25 12.72
N PRO A 376 -2.85 -15.03 12.58
CA PRO A 376 -3.52 -15.04 11.28
C PRO A 376 -2.99 -13.98 10.31
N GLN A 377 -2.43 -12.87 10.80
CA GLN A 377 -1.90 -11.80 9.94
C GLN A 377 -0.73 -12.25 9.08
N GLN A 378 0.00 -13.30 9.49
CA GLN A 378 1.07 -13.86 8.68
C GLN A 378 0.57 -14.71 7.51
N TRP A 379 -0.71 -15.10 7.54
CA TRP A 379 -1.34 -15.99 6.56
C TRP A 379 -2.15 -15.23 5.53
N LEU A 380 -2.85 -14.18 5.97
CA LEU A 380 -3.65 -13.32 5.10
C LEU A 380 -2.76 -12.49 4.18
N ASN A 381 -3.26 -12.23 2.97
CA ASN A 381 -2.60 -11.31 2.05
C ASN A 381 -2.54 -9.89 2.66
N ARG A 382 -1.52 -9.13 2.26
CA ARG A 382 -1.45 -7.70 2.58
C ARG A 382 -2.51 -7.02 1.72
N ASN A 383 -3.65 -6.75 2.35
CA ASN A 383 -4.79 -6.03 1.79
C ASN A 383 -4.48 -4.54 1.65
#